data_AF-A0A0T5NSD1-F1
#
_entry.id   AF-A0A0T5NSD1-F1
#
_cell.length_a   1.000
_cell.length_b   1.000
_cell.length_c   1.000
_cell.angle_alpha   90.00
_cell.angle_beta   90.00
_cell.angle_gamma   90.00
#
_symmetry.space_group_name_H-M   'P 1'
#
loop_
_entity.id
_entity.type
_entity.pdbx_description
1 polymer ?
#
loop_
_entity_poly.entity_id
_entity_poly.type
_entity_poly.pdbx_seq_one_letter_code
_entity_poly.pdbx_strand_id
1 'polypeptide(L)'
;MSEPFIAQIVLFGGNFAPRGWAFCDGQLLPINQNQALFSLVGTTYGGDGRTTFALPDLRGRAPLGPRQGPGLTFRREGERGGTERVTLTQLEMPNHSHAANVETTANMLAESRPG
;
A
#
# COMPACT_ATOMS: atom_id res chain seq x y z
N MET A 1 -17.19 16.57 15.90
CA MET A 1 -16.60 15.58 14.98
C MET A 1 -17.77 14.88 14.31
N SER A 2 -17.80 14.73 12.98
CA SER A 2 -18.90 14.06 12.28
C SER A 2 -18.95 12.59 12.66
N GLU A 3 -20.15 12.05 12.84
CA GLU A 3 -20.38 10.64 13.11
C GLU A 3 -19.86 9.79 11.93
N PRO A 4 -19.10 8.70 12.18
CA PRO A 4 -18.54 7.89 11.10
C PRO A 4 -19.63 7.14 10.33
N PHE A 5 -19.40 6.93 9.02
CA PHE A 5 -20.32 6.15 8.20
C PHE A 5 -20.05 4.64 8.33
N ILE A 6 -21.09 3.82 8.19
CA ILE A 6 -20.94 2.37 8.07
C ILE A 6 -20.15 2.07 6.78
N ALA A 7 -19.25 1.08 6.85
CA ALA A 7 -18.30 0.72 5.80
C ALA A 7 -17.18 1.76 5.54
N GLN A 8 -17.02 2.76 6.40
CA GLN A 8 -15.87 3.65 6.34
C GLN A 8 -14.58 2.91 6.72
N ILE A 9 -13.53 3.08 5.91
CA ILE A 9 -12.17 2.61 6.21
C ILE A 9 -11.35 3.80 6.65
N VAL A 10 -10.62 3.66 7.77
CA VAL A 10 -9.73 4.68 8.29
C VAL A 10 -8.38 4.06 8.67
N LEU A 11 -7.31 4.85 8.56
CA LEU A 11 -6.03 4.47 9.14
C LEU A 11 -6.11 4.69 10.65
N PHE A 12 -5.71 3.66 11.41
CA PHE A 12 -5.82 3.66 12.85
C PHE A 12 -4.48 3.22 13.47
N GLY A 13 -3.96 4.02 14.41
CA GLY A 13 -2.66 3.79 15.05
C GLY A 13 -2.71 2.95 16.33
N GLY A 14 -3.89 2.49 16.76
CA GLY A 14 -4.03 1.64 17.94
C GLY A 14 -3.93 0.15 17.62
N ASN A 15 -3.77 -0.68 18.65
CA ASN A 15 -3.61 -2.14 18.53
C ASN A 15 -4.89 -2.94 18.84
N PHE A 16 -6.00 -2.28 19.16
CA PHE A 16 -7.31 -2.91 19.36
C PHE A 16 -8.38 -2.20 18.53
N ALA A 17 -9.32 -2.95 17.97
CA ALA A 17 -10.44 -2.35 17.27
C ALA A 17 -11.41 -1.70 18.30
N PRO A 18 -11.70 -0.40 18.18
CA PRO A 18 -12.71 0.24 19.02
C PRO A 18 -14.09 -0.39 18.83
N ARG A 19 -15.02 -0.16 19.77
CA ARG A 19 -16.41 -0.62 19.62
C ARG A 19 -17.03 -0.10 18.33
N GLY A 20 -17.70 -0.99 17.60
CA GLY A 20 -18.30 -0.67 16.30
C GLY A 20 -17.32 -0.68 15.12
N TRP A 21 -16.04 -0.95 15.38
CA TRP A 21 -15.00 -1.06 14.36
C TRP A 21 -14.43 -2.46 14.32
N ALA A 22 -13.81 -2.79 13.19
CA ALA A 22 -13.11 -4.03 12.97
C ALA A 22 -11.86 -3.74 12.14
N PHE A 23 -10.77 -4.46 12.39
CA PHE A 23 -9.60 -4.37 11.54
C PHE A 23 -9.88 -4.97 10.15
N CYS A 24 -9.25 -4.39 9.13
CA CYS A 24 -9.28 -4.89 7.76
C CYS A 24 -8.27 -6.05 7.60
N ASP A 25 -8.52 -7.16 8.31
CA ASP A 25 -7.64 -8.33 8.35
C ASP A 25 -8.19 -9.53 7.55
N GLY A 26 -9.20 -9.32 6.70
CA GLY A 26 -9.79 -10.40 5.90
C GLY A 26 -10.71 -11.36 6.68
N GLN A 27 -11.08 -11.03 7.91
CA GLN A 27 -11.91 -11.90 8.75
C GLN A 27 -13.33 -12.07 8.21
N LEU A 28 -13.92 -13.23 8.47
CA LEU A 28 -15.33 -13.53 8.19
C LEU A 28 -16.21 -13.05 9.34
N LEU A 29 -17.24 -12.27 9.01
CA LEU A 29 -18.24 -11.79 9.95
C LEU A 29 -19.61 -12.42 9.64
N PRO A 30 -20.40 -12.72 10.68
CA PRO A 30 -21.73 -13.28 10.49
C PRO A 30 -22.71 -12.18 10.02
N ILE A 31 -23.47 -12.48 8.96
CA ILE A 31 -24.40 -11.53 8.32
C ILE A 31 -25.53 -11.14 9.27
N ASN A 32 -26.05 -12.09 10.06
CA ASN A 32 -27.17 -11.86 10.98
C ASN A 32 -26.89 -10.76 12.02
N GLN A 33 -25.62 -10.54 12.40
CA GLN A 33 -25.21 -9.51 13.35
C GLN A 33 -24.74 -8.22 12.67
N ASN A 34 -24.49 -8.23 11.35
CA ASN A 34 -23.84 -7.15 10.62
C ASN A 34 -24.60 -6.81 9.32
N GLN A 35 -25.93 -6.89 9.33
CA GLN A 35 -26.77 -6.77 8.13
C GLN A 35 -26.53 -5.46 7.37
N ALA A 36 -26.40 -4.33 8.08
CA ALA A 36 -26.15 -3.02 7.48
C ALA A 36 -24.78 -2.90 6.82
N LEU A 37 -23.75 -3.56 7.37
CA LEU A 37 -22.43 -3.60 6.76
C LEU A 37 -22.43 -4.52 5.53
N PHE A 38 -23.10 -5.68 5.65
CA PHE A 38 -23.24 -6.62 4.53
C PHE A 38 -24.01 -6.02 3.36
N SER A 39 -25.06 -5.22 3.59
CA SER A 39 -25.80 -4.58 2.49
C SER A 39 -24.96 -3.58 1.69
N LEU A 40 -23.86 -3.08 2.26
CA LEU A 40 -22.92 -2.18 1.58
C LEU A 40 -21.76 -2.91 0.93
N VAL A 41 -21.15 -3.87 1.64
CA VAL A 41 -19.90 -4.54 1.22
C VAL A 41 -20.17 -5.80 0.40
N GLY A 42 -21.28 -6.49 0.67
CA GLY A 42 -21.63 -7.78 0.08
C GLY A 42 -20.54 -8.83 0.32
N THR A 43 -20.33 -9.68 -0.68
CA THR A 43 -19.29 -10.74 -0.68
C THR A 43 -18.02 -10.33 -1.42
N THR A 44 -17.82 -9.03 -1.67
CA THR A 44 -16.70 -8.49 -2.47
C THR A 44 -15.34 -9.01 -2.02
N TYR A 45 -15.15 -9.17 -0.71
CA TYR A 45 -13.89 -9.63 -0.13
C TYR A 45 -13.89 -11.12 0.28
N GLY A 46 -15.00 -11.83 0.06
CA GLY A 46 -15.18 -13.24 0.40
C GLY A 46 -16.43 -13.53 1.26
N GLY A 47 -16.50 -14.77 1.76
CA GLY A 47 -17.65 -15.31 2.48
C GLY A 47 -18.66 -16.01 1.57
N ASP A 48 -19.69 -16.62 2.18
CA ASP A 48 -20.69 -17.42 1.46
C ASP A 48 -21.92 -16.60 1.02
N GLY A 49 -22.04 -15.34 1.47
CA GLY A 49 -23.17 -14.45 1.16
C GLY A 49 -24.52 -14.90 1.74
N ARG A 50 -24.53 -15.94 2.58
CA ARG A 50 -25.73 -16.50 3.22
C ARG A 50 -25.66 -16.39 4.74
N THR A 51 -24.54 -16.82 5.30
CA THR A 51 -24.29 -16.78 6.74
C THR A 51 -23.16 -15.81 7.09
N THR A 52 -22.21 -15.62 6.18
CA THR A 52 -20.99 -14.85 6.40
C THR A 52 -20.58 -14.02 5.20
N PHE A 53 -19.84 -12.95 5.48
CA PHE A 53 -19.12 -12.15 4.49
C PHE A 53 -17.74 -11.77 5.05
N ALA A 54 -16.79 -11.46 4.18
CA ALA A 54 -15.45 -11.07 4.61
C ALA A 54 -15.25 -9.56 4.59
N LEU A 55 -14.40 -9.07 5.50
CA LEU A 55 -13.82 -7.73 5.43
C LEU A 55 -12.65 -7.68 4.43
N PRO A 56 -12.23 -6.48 3.99
CA PRO A 56 -10.96 -6.34 3.26
C PRO A 56 -9.77 -6.86 4.07
N ASP A 57 -8.73 -7.31 3.37
CA ASP A 57 -7.43 -7.65 3.96
C ASP A 57 -6.39 -6.63 3.49
N LEU A 58 -6.06 -5.67 4.36
CA LEU A 58 -5.13 -4.56 4.08
C LEU A 58 -3.78 -4.75 4.77
N ARG A 59 -3.51 -5.90 5.36
CA ARG A 59 -2.20 -6.17 5.97
C ARG A 59 -1.14 -6.22 4.87
N GLY A 60 -0.11 -5.38 5.00
CA GLY A 60 0.94 -5.22 3.99
C GLY A 60 0.47 -4.62 2.66
N ARG A 61 -0.71 -3.97 2.63
CA ARG A 61 -1.33 -3.44 1.41
C ARG A 61 -1.85 -2.03 1.62
N ALA A 62 -1.82 -1.23 0.57
CA ALA A 62 -2.52 0.04 0.51
C ALA A 62 -3.85 -0.13 -0.24
N PRO A 63 -4.96 0.49 0.22
CA PRO A 63 -6.20 0.52 -0.54
C PRO A 63 -6.01 1.36 -1.80
N LEU A 64 -6.52 0.86 -2.93
CA LEU A 64 -6.54 1.56 -4.21
C LEU A 64 -8.00 1.71 -4.66
N GLY A 65 -8.34 2.87 -5.22
CA GLY A 65 -9.65 3.11 -5.79
C GLY A 65 -9.96 2.13 -6.93
N PRO A 66 -11.17 1.55 -6.99
CA PRO A 66 -11.57 0.70 -8.10
C PRO A 66 -11.86 1.54 -9.35
N ARG A 67 -12.05 0.84 -10.48
CA ARG A 67 -12.38 1.38 -11.81
C ARG A 67 -11.18 2.00 -12.52
N GLN A 68 -11.41 2.43 -13.75
CA GLN A 68 -10.40 3.02 -14.61
C GLN A 68 -10.44 4.55 -14.53
N GLY A 69 -9.30 5.16 -14.21
CA GLY A 69 -9.05 6.58 -14.44
C GLY A 69 -8.33 6.82 -15.77
N PRO A 70 -8.31 8.06 -16.30
CA PRO A 70 -7.56 8.39 -17.52
C PRO A 70 -6.08 7.98 -17.39
N GLY A 71 -5.59 7.17 -18.33
CA GLY A 71 -4.20 6.68 -18.32
C GLY A 71 -3.89 5.60 -17.27
N LEU A 72 -4.89 5.12 -16.51
CA LEU A 72 -4.71 4.07 -15.52
C LEU A 72 -5.20 2.71 -16.04
N THR A 73 -4.68 1.65 -15.43
CA THR A 73 -5.18 0.29 -15.62
C THR A 73 -6.52 0.12 -14.90
N PHE A 74 -7.45 -0.63 -15.51
CA PHE A 74 -8.70 -0.98 -14.85
C PHE A 74 -8.44 -1.91 -13.66
N ARG A 75 -9.08 -1.62 -12.51
CA ARG A 75 -9.06 -2.47 -11.32
C ARG A 75 -10.48 -2.79 -10.88
N ARG A 76 -10.77 -4.06 -10.63
CA ARG A 76 -12.05 -4.46 -10.04
C ARG A 76 -12.03 -4.17 -8.54
N GLU A 77 -13.17 -3.79 -7.98
CA GLU A 77 -13.30 -3.66 -6.54
C GLU A 77 -13.05 -5.01 -5.85
N GLY A 78 -12.27 -5.00 -4.76
CA GLY A 78 -11.82 -6.21 -4.07
C GLY A 78 -10.68 -6.97 -4.77
N GLU A 79 -10.20 -6.52 -5.92
CA GLU A 79 -9.05 -7.12 -6.60
C GLU A 79 -7.79 -6.99 -5.73
N ARG A 80 -7.12 -8.12 -5.50
CA ARG A 80 -5.83 -8.15 -4.80
C ARG A 80 -4.71 -8.00 -5.82
N GLY A 81 -3.84 -7.01 -5.61
CA GLY A 81 -2.69 -6.76 -6.48
C GLY A 81 -1.48 -6.26 -5.72
N GLY A 82 -0.40 -6.00 -6.47
CA GLY A 82 0.88 -5.54 -5.94
C GLY A 82 1.75 -6.67 -5.38
N THR A 83 3.00 -6.32 -5.10
CA THR A 83 4.01 -7.23 -4.56
C THR A 83 4.63 -6.58 -3.32
N GLU A 84 4.70 -7.32 -2.21
CA GLU A 84 5.23 -6.79 -0.94
C GLU A 84 6.76 -6.62 -0.95
N ARG A 85 7.45 -7.44 -1.74
CA ARG A 85 8.90 -7.33 -1.97
C ARG A 85 9.20 -7.43 -3.46
N VAL A 86 9.95 -6.45 -3.97
CA VAL A 86 10.46 -6.43 -5.35
C VAL A 86 11.97 -6.22 -5.29
N THR A 87 12.74 -7.09 -5.93
CA THR A 87 14.17 -6.86 -6.19
C THR A 87 14.29 -6.14 -7.52
N LEU A 88 14.76 -4.89 -7.49
CA LEU A 88 14.89 -4.08 -8.70
C LEU A 88 16.02 -4.59 -9.59
N THR A 89 15.72 -4.74 -10.86
CA THR A 89 16.67 -4.98 -11.94
C THR A 89 17.04 -3.67 -12.64
N GLN A 90 18.15 -3.65 -13.40
CA GLN A 90 18.55 -2.46 -14.14
C GLN A 90 17.52 -2.05 -15.22
N LEU A 91 16.72 -2.99 -15.73
CA LEU A 91 15.64 -2.70 -16.68
C LEU A 91 14.42 -2.01 -16.04
N GLU A 92 14.28 -2.10 -14.71
CA GLU A 92 13.20 -1.44 -13.96
C GLU A 92 13.60 -0.05 -13.46
N MET A 93 14.84 0.38 -13.72
CA MET A 93 15.31 1.73 -13.43
C MET A 93 15.36 2.55 -14.72
N PRO A 94 14.86 3.81 -14.72
CA PRO A 94 15.11 4.73 -15.82
C PRO A 94 16.61 4.86 -16.09
N ASN A 95 16.98 4.95 -17.37
CA ASN A 95 18.35 5.20 -17.77
C ASN A 95 18.85 6.49 -17.10
N HIS A 96 19.95 6.41 -16.35
CA HIS A 96 20.52 7.52 -15.61
C HIS A 96 22.04 7.46 -15.65
N SER A 97 22.68 8.61 -15.44
CA SER A 97 24.14 8.76 -15.42
C SER A 97 24.57 9.65 -14.27
N HIS A 98 25.80 9.44 -13.78
CA HIS A 98 26.42 10.28 -12.77
C HIS A 98 27.69 10.94 -13.33
N ALA A 99 27.87 12.22 -13.05
CA ALA A 99 29.15 12.89 -13.29
C ALA A 99 30.11 12.58 -12.13
N ALA A 100 31.30 12.07 -12.45
CA ALA A 100 32.34 11.90 -11.45
C ALA A 100 32.99 13.24 -11.15
N ASN A 101 32.83 13.73 -9.92
CA ASN A 101 33.60 14.88 -9.44
C ASN A 101 34.92 14.35 -8.86
N VAL A 102 36.03 14.65 -9.55
CA VAL A 102 37.37 14.27 -9.11
C VAL A 102 38.14 15.56 -8.81
N GLU A 103 38.55 15.73 -7.57
CA GLU A 103 39.53 16.76 -7.18
C GLU A 103 40.92 16.12 -7.16
N THR A 104 41.81 16.58 -8.05
CA THR A 104 43.22 16.20 -8.01
C THR A 104 44.02 17.25 -7.24
N THR A 105 44.49 16.94 -6.04
CA THR A 105 45.52 17.73 -5.36
C THR A 105 46.88 17.44 -6.00
N ALA A 106 47.42 18.40 -6.75
CA ALA A 106 48.81 18.32 -7.20
C ALA A 106 49.73 18.46 -5.97
N ASN A 107 50.37 17.36 -5.56
CA ASN A 107 51.45 17.42 -4.58
C ASN A 107 52.69 17.98 -5.28
N MET A 108 52.83 19.31 -5.29
CA MET A 108 54.01 19.98 -5.81
C MET A 108 55.18 19.68 -4.85
N LEU A 109 55.88 18.56 -5.07
CA LEU A 109 57.17 18.32 -4.43
C LEU A 109 58.10 19.44 -4.88
N ALA A 110 58.36 20.39 -3.99
CA ALA A 110 59.32 21.45 -4.23
C ALA A 110 60.71 20.81 -4.41
N GLU A 111 61.16 20.72 -5.65
CA GLU A 111 62.49 20.24 -5.98
C GLU A 111 63.50 21.28 -5.46
N SER A 112 64.15 20.98 -4.34
CA SER A 112 65.20 21.80 -3.76
C SER A 112 66.37 21.86 -4.74
N ARG A 113 66.53 23.00 -5.43
CA ARG A 113 67.66 23.26 -6.34
C ARG A 113 68.99 23.05 -5.61
N PRO A 114 69.91 22.21 -6.12
CA PRO A 114 71.25 22.11 -5.58
C PRO A 114 72.14 23.25 -6.12
N GLY A 115 72.91 23.86 -5.21
CA GLY A 115 74.19 24.54 -5.47
C GLY A 115 74.15 25.85 -6.24
#